data_AF-A0A432SNY9-F1
#
_entry.id   AF-A0A432SNY9-F1
#
_cell.length_a   1.000
_cell.length_b   1.000
_cell.length_c   1.000
_cell.angle_alpha   90.00
_cell.angle_beta   90.00
_cell.angle_gamma   90.00
#
_symmetry.space_group_name_H-M   'P 1'
#
loop_
_entity.id
_entity.type
_entity.pdbx_description
1 polymer ?
#
loop_
_entity_poly.entity_id
_entity_poly.type
_entity_poly.pdbx_seq_one_letter_code
_entity_poly.pdbx_strand_id
1 'polypeptide(L)'
;MYFPRLQDVNLEPLWEEEINHKLAIKHALLFSEVNGISTAIVTEESLSEALNYFSKLSLAYPINLVDAESFERLKNKFLEIQTGSDFEEMATTSDELIEVEGDLLEFIRNSQDLLSSEDSAPIIKLVNSLFFQALQKGASDIH
;
A
#
# COMPACT_ATOMS: atom_id res chain seq x y z
N MET A 1 6.68 27.49 7.71
CA MET A 1 6.56 26.24 8.48
C MET A 1 7.86 25.50 8.34
N TYR A 2 8.46 25.05 9.44
CA TYR A 2 9.62 24.16 9.41
C TYR A 2 9.10 22.75 9.72
N PHE A 3 9.28 21.82 8.80
CA PHE A 3 8.94 20.42 9.02
C PHE A 3 10.21 19.67 9.44
N PRO A 4 10.18 18.87 10.52
CA PRO A 4 11.31 18.03 10.89
C PRO A 4 11.70 17.12 9.72
N ARG A 5 13.00 17.04 9.44
CA ARG A 5 13.55 16.13 8.42
C ARG A 5 14.16 14.92 9.12
N LEU A 6 13.69 13.74 8.76
CA LEU A 6 14.23 12.45 9.17
C LEU A 6 14.98 11.85 7.99
N GLN A 7 16.11 11.21 8.25
CA GLN A 7 16.93 10.56 7.22
C GLN A 7 17.28 9.14 7.67
N ASP A 8 17.26 8.21 6.74
CA ASP A 8 17.58 6.79 6.95
C ASP A 8 16.80 6.19 8.14
N VAL A 9 15.48 6.34 8.10
CA VAL A 9 14.58 5.88 9.15
C VAL A 9 13.78 4.66 8.69
N ASN A 10 13.69 3.67 9.57
CA ASN A 10 12.78 2.53 9.40
C ASN A 10 11.49 2.77 10.17
N LEU A 11 10.52 3.38 9.50
CA LEU A 11 9.22 3.68 10.08
C LEU A 11 8.27 2.48 9.98
N GLU A 12 7.33 2.39 10.91
CA GLU A 12 6.27 1.38 10.88
C GLU A 12 4.96 2.02 10.40
N PRO A 13 4.22 1.34 9.49
CA PRO A 13 2.99 1.90 8.93
C PRO A 13 1.92 2.02 10.01
N LEU A 14 1.32 3.21 10.11
CA LEU A 14 0.14 3.44 10.92
C LEU A 14 -1.11 3.23 10.07
N TRP A 15 -1.73 2.06 10.19
CA TRP A 15 -2.94 1.69 9.45
C TRP A 15 -4.20 1.91 10.30
N GLU A 16 -4.86 3.05 10.11
CA GLU A 16 -6.13 3.40 10.79
C GLU A 16 -7.34 3.19 9.85
N GLU A 17 -8.42 2.57 10.32
CA GLU A 17 -9.63 2.30 9.53
C GLU A 17 -10.36 3.56 9.04
N GLU A 18 -10.19 4.68 9.76
CA GLU A 18 -10.81 5.97 9.41
C GLU A 18 -10.15 6.64 8.19
N ILE A 19 -8.97 6.17 7.78
CA ILE A 19 -8.19 6.75 6.69
C ILE A 19 -8.29 5.86 5.45
N ASN A 20 -8.63 6.48 4.31
CA ASN A 20 -8.53 5.78 3.03
C ASN A 20 -7.05 5.69 2.58
N HIS A 21 -6.36 4.64 3.03
CA HIS A 21 -4.95 4.40 2.72
C HIS A 21 -4.69 4.23 1.21
N LYS A 22 -5.65 3.73 0.43
CA LYS A 22 -5.52 3.64 -1.04
C LYS A 22 -5.33 5.03 -1.66
N LEU A 23 -6.11 6.00 -1.20
CA LEU A 23 -6.05 7.38 -1.67
C LEU A 23 -4.86 8.14 -1.07
N ALA A 24 -4.49 7.85 0.18
CA ALA A 24 -3.31 8.42 0.83
C ALA A 24 -2.02 8.06 0.08
N ILE A 25 -1.81 6.78 -0.24
CA ILE A 25 -0.66 6.31 -1.03
C ILE A 25 -0.61 6.99 -2.40
N LYS A 26 -1.77 7.16 -3.06
CA LYS A 26 -1.87 7.82 -4.37
C LYS A 26 -1.40 9.28 -4.34
N HIS A 27 -1.65 9.98 -3.23
CA HIS A 27 -1.22 11.36 -3.02
C HIS A 27 0.14 11.47 -2.29
N ALA A 28 0.92 10.38 -2.27
CA ALA A 28 2.22 10.29 -1.61
C ALA A 28 2.19 10.76 -0.13
N LEU A 29 1.07 10.47 0.54
CA LEU A 29 0.86 10.74 1.96
C LEU A 29 0.83 9.40 2.71
N LEU A 30 1.79 9.19 3.59
CA LEU A 30 1.87 8.01 4.44
C LEU A 30 1.75 8.42 5.91
N PHE A 31 1.49 7.44 6.78
CA PHE A 31 1.35 7.66 8.21
C PHE A 31 2.25 6.71 8.98
N SER A 32 2.89 7.21 10.03
CA SER A 32 3.71 6.42 10.93
C SER A 32 3.62 7.01 12.33
N GLU A 33 3.85 6.18 13.33
CA GLU A 33 4.11 6.66 14.68
C GLU A 33 5.59 7.08 14.80
N VAL A 34 5.85 8.31 15.23
CA VAL A 34 7.19 8.81 15.51
C VAL A 34 7.21 9.30 16.96
N ASN A 35 8.01 8.65 17.82
CA ASN A 35 8.09 8.96 19.25
C ASN A 35 6.75 8.89 20.00
N GLY A 36 5.85 7.96 19.67
CA GLY A 36 4.54 7.87 20.32
C GLY A 36 3.47 8.79 19.71
N ILE A 37 3.76 9.47 18.60
CA ILE A 37 2.86 10.44 17.98
C ILE A 37 2.56 10.04 16.54
N SER A 38 1.29 9.85 16.22
CA SER A 38 0.79 9.65 14.85
C SER A 38 1.21 10.84 13.99
N THR A 39 2.03 10.58 12.97
CA THR A 39 2.71 11.59 12.17
C THR A 39 2.46 11.31 10.69
N ALA A 40 2.17 12.37 9.94
CA ALA A 40 2.12 12.33 8.48
C ALA A 40 3.54 12.37 7.91
N ILE A 41 3.86 11.41 7.07
CA ILE A 41 5.17 11.22 6.45
C ILE A 41 5.06 11.54 4.96
N VAL A 42 5.89 12.48 4.51
CA VAL A 42 5.90 12.99 3.14
C VAL A 42 7.32 13.24 2.67
N THR A 43 7.53 13.31 1.35
CA THR A 43 8.82 13.73 0.76
C THR A 43 8.78 15.20 0.38
N GLU A 44 9.97 15.82 0.18
CA GLU A 44 10.06 17.22 -0.23
C GLU A 44 9.40 17.46 -1.61
N GLU A 45 9.50 16.49 -2.52
CA GLU A 45 8.94 16.56 -3.86
C GLU A 45 7.40 16.44 -3.88
N SER A 46 6.84 15.59 -3.00
CA SER A 46 5.40 15.33 -2.93
C SER A 46 4.65 16.23 -1.96
N LEU A 47 5.36 17.09 -1.21
CA LEU A 47 4.81 17.90 -0.12
C LEU A 47 3.53 18.65 -0.52
N SER A 48 3.52 19.30 -1.68
CA SER A 48 2.36 20.11 -2.10
C SER A 48 1.11 19.26 -2.34
N GLU A 49 1.27 18.10 -2.97
CA GLU A 49 0.17 17.18 -3.25
C GLU A 49 -0.33 16.52 -1.96
N ALA A 50 0.61 16.03 -1.15
CA ALA A 50 0.32 15.36 0.10
C ALA A 50 -0.40 16.29 1.09
N LEU A 51 0.02 17.56 1.20
CA LEU A 51 -0.65 18.57 2.04
C LEU A 51 -2.06 18.89 1.56
N ASN A 52 -2.29 18.97 0.26
CA ASN A 52 -3.61 19.22 -0.30
C ASN A 52 -4.58 18.09 0.09
N TYR A 53 -4.13 16.84 0.03
CA TYR A 53 -4.94 15.71 0.47
C TYR A 53 -5.08 15.67 2.00
N PHE A 54 -4.00 15.87 2.75
CA PHE A 54 -4.00 15.90 4.21
C PHE A 54 -4.97 16.94 4.78
N SER A 55 -5.07 18.12 4.16
CA SER A 55 -6.02 19.17 4.56
C SER A 55 -7.49 18.72 4.54
N LYS A 56 -7.84 17.71 3.74
CA LYS A 56 -9.19 17.16 3.62
C LYS A 56 -9.50 16.12 4.69
N LEU A 57 -8.48 15.50 5.28
CA LEU A 57 -8.62 14.42 6.26
C LEU A 57 -8.99 14.92 7.65
N SER A 58 -8.94 16.23 7.91
CA SER A 58 -9.25 16.82 9.23
C SER A 58 -8.45 16.19 10.38
N LEU A 59 -7.25 15.67 10.08
CA LEU A 59 -6.32 15.08 11.04
C LEU A 59 -5.37 16.15 11.60
N ALA A 60 -5.05 16.04 12.88
CA ALA A 60 -4.15 16.94 13.59
C ALA A 60 -2.73 16.36 13.74
N TYR A 61 -2.27 15.58 12.76
CA TYR A 61 -0.95 14.94 12.81
C TYR A 61 0.17 15.91 12.43
N PRO A 62 1.29 15.94 13.17
CA PRO A 62 2.49 16.62 12.72
C PRO A 62 2.97 16.03 11.38
N ILE A 63 3.58 16.87 10.55
CA ILE A 63 4.13 16.46 9.26
C ILE A 63 5.64 16.41 9.38
N ASN A 64 6.22 15.25 9.04
CA ASN A 64 7.66 15.05 8.95
C ASN A 64 8.05 14.77 7.50
N LEU A 65 9.15 15.39 7.10
CA LEU A 65 9.81 15.13 5.82
C LEU A 65 10.77 13.98 5.98
N VAL A 66 10.77 13.05 5.03
CA VAL A 66 11.72 11.94 4.95
C VAL A 66 12.48 11.98 3.62
N ASP A 67 13.62 11.30 3.56
CA ASP A 67 14.29 10.99 2.30
C ASP A 67 13.50 9.96 1.47
N ALA A 68 13.84 9.86 0.19
CA ALA A 68 13.13 9.00 -0.76
C ALA A 68 13.21 7.51 -0.39
N GLU A 69 14.35 7.04 0.12
CA GLU A 69 14.56 5.63 0.46
C GLU A 69 13.73 5.24 1.69
N SER A 70 13.73 6.07 2.74
CA SER A 70 12.87 5.90 3.91
C SER A 70 11.38 5.90 3.54
N PHE A 71 10.98 6.79 2.64
CA PHE A 71 9.60 6.85 2.15
C PHE A 71 9.21 5.60 1.37
N GLU A 72 10.06 5.13 0.46
CA GLU A 72 9.82 3.94 -0.34
C GLU A 72 9.68 2.68 0.53
N ARG A 73 10.54 2.54 1.53
CA ARG A 73 10.45 1.45 2.52
C ARG A 73 9.11 1.45 3.25
N LEU A 74 8.65 2.62 3.68
CA LEU A 74 7.35 2.76 4.34
C LEU A 74 6.21 2.45 3.37
N LYS A 75 6.28 2.97 2.13
CA LYS A 75 5.29 2.71 1.06
C LYS A 75 5.16 1.21 0.80
N ASN A 76 6.27 0.48 0.74
CA ASN A 76 6.26 -0.97 0.52
C ASN A 76 5.51 -1.71 1.63
N LYS A 77 5.76 -1.38 2.90
CA LYS A 77 5.00 -1.95 4.03
C LYS A 77 3.50 -1.64 3.95
N PHE A 78 3.12 -0.42 3.54
CA PHE A 78 1.71 -0.06 3.32
C PHE A 78 1.06 -0.89 2.21
N LEU A 79 1.78 -1.12 1.10
CA LEU A 79 1.31 -1.95 0.00
C LEU A 79 1.17 -3.42 0.38
N GLU A 80 2.05 -3.93 1.24
CA GLU A 80 1.95 -5.29 1.80
C GLU A 80 0.66 -5.46 2.62
N ILE A 81 0.38 -4.53 3.54
CA ILE A 81 -0.85 -4.54 4.35
C ILE A 81 -2.09 -4.45 3.47
N GLN A 82 -2.09 -3.52 2.49
CA GLN A 82 -3.20 -3.38 1.55
C GLN A 82 -3.44 -4.66 0.75
N THR A 83 -2.37 -5.29 0.27
CA THR A 83 -2.46 -6.52 -0.51
C THR A 83 -3.05 -7.65 0.33
N GLY A 84 -2.60 -7.82 1.58
CA GLY A 84 -3.18 -8.79 2.51
C GLY A 84 -4.68 -8.59 2.73
N SER A 85 -5.09 -7.34 2.98
CA SER A 85 -6.51 -6.98 3.18
C SER A 85 -7.37 -7.27 1.94
N ASP A 86 -6.89 -6.95 0.73
CA ASP A 86 -7.62 -7.20 -0.52
C ASP A 86 -7.84 -8.73 -0.74
N PHE A 87 -6.89 -9.58 -0.34
CA PHE A 87 -7.06 -11.04 -0.41
C PHE A 87 -8.07 -11.58 0.61
N GLU A 88 -8.08 -11.06 1.83
CA GLU A 88 -9.04 -11.49 2.86
C GLU A 88 -10.48 -11.10 2.52
N GLU A 89 -10.70 -9.90 1.96
CA GLU A 89 -12.01 -9.48 1.45
C GLU A 89 -12.49 -10.38 0.29
N MET A 90 -11.58 -10.74 -0.62
CA MET A 90 -11.88 -11.65 -1.73
C MET A 90 -12.19 -13.08 -1.25
N ALA A 91 -11.52 -13.57 -0.21
CA ALA A 91 -11.81 -14.87 0.39
C ALA A 91 -13.17 -14.90 1.11
N THR A 92 -13.61 -13.79 1.70
CA THR A 92 -14.87 -13.73 2.47
C THR A 92 -16.11 -13.71 1.57
N THR A 93 -15.97 -13.36 0.29
CA THR A 93 -17.05 -13.39 -0.73
C THR A 93 -17.12 -14.76 -1.45
N SER A 94 -16.63 -15.84 -0.81
CA SER A 94 -16.52 -17.19 -1.38
C SER A 94 -17.78 -18.04 -1.19
N ASP A 95 -18.89 -17.68 -1.83
CA ASP A 95 -19.90 -18.67 -2.25
C ASP A 95 -19.94 -18.83 -3.79
N GLU A 96 -19.12 -18.06 -4.52
CA GLU A 96 -19.04 -18.05 -6.00
C GLU A 96 -17.61 -18.38 -6.50
N LEU A 97 -16.99 -19.40 -5.90
CA LEU A 97 -15.60 -19.87 -6.09
C LEU A 97 -15.22 -20.38 -7.50
N ILE A 98 -16.04 -20.17 -8.53
CA ILE A 98 -15.76 -20.62 -9.90
C ILE A 98 -15.42 -19.45 -10.84
N GLU A 99 -15.72 -18.19 -10.48
CA GLU A 99 -15.42 -17.02 -11.32
C GLU A 99 -14.07 -16.33 -11.02
N VAL A 100 -13.31 -16.83 -10.04
CA VAL A 100 -12.01 -16.24 -9.64
C VAL A 100 -10.93 -16.39 -10.71
N GLU A 101 -10.99 -17.43 -11.57
CA GLU A 101 -10.05 -17.56 -12.69
C GLU A 101 -10.31 -16.50 -13.77
N GLY A 102 -11.58 -16.19 -14.05
CA GLY A 102 -11.98 -15.22 -15.08
C GLY A 102 -11.57 -13.79 -14.72
N ASP A 103 -11.91 -13.36 -13.49
CA ASP A 103 -11.63 -12.00 -13.02
C ASP A 103 -10.14 -11.74 -12.81
N LEU A 104 -9.36 -12.71 -12.35
CA LEU A 104 -7.89 -12.55 -12.27
C LEU A 104 -7.24 -12.51 -13.66
N LEU A 105 -7.68 -13.34 -14.61
CA LEU A 105 -7.19 -13.29 -15.99
C LEU A 105 -7.62 -12.00 -16.70
N GLU A 106 -8.83 -11.51 -16.43
CA GLU A 106 -9.35 -10.26 -16.97
C GLU A 106 -8.66 -9.05 -16.32
N PHE A 107 -8.37 -9.08 -15.01
CA PHE A 107 -7.55 -8.10 -14.33
C PHE A 107 -6.11 -8.09 -14.87
N ILE A 108 -5.47 -9.25 -15.06
CA ILE A 108 -4.14 -9.35 -15.66
C ILE A 108 -4.14 -8.81 -17.11
N ARG A 109 -5.16 -9.14 -17.90
CA ARG A 109 -5.32 -8.64 -19.28
C ARG A 109 -5.59 -7.14 -19.35
N ASN A 110 -6.45 -6.61 -18.49
CA ASN A 110 -6.75 -5.17 -18.39
C ASN A 110 -5.59 -4.39 -17.74
N SER A 111 -4.74 -5.07 -16.97
CA SER A 111 -3.49 -4.51 -16.43
C SER A 111 -2.34 -4.51 -17.44
N GLN A 112 -2.52 -4.86 -18.71
CA GLN A 112 -1.46 -4.66 -19.72
C GLN A 112 -0.95 -3.20 -19.79
N ASP A 113 -1.79 -2.23 -19.42
CA ASP A 113 -1.39 -0.83 -19.25
C ASP A 113 -0.61 -0.58 -17.93
N LEU A 114 -0.91 -1.35 -16.87
CA LEU A 114 -0.26 -1.28 -15.55
C LEU A 114 1.06 -2.07 -15.46
N LEU A 115 1.23 -3.11 -16.28
CA LEU A 115 2.46 -3.92 -16.40
C LEU A 115 3.64 -3.13 -17.00
N SER A 116 3.35 -1.95 -17.56
CA SER A 116 4.34 -1.03 -18.11
C SER A 116 4.90 -0.05 -17.05
N SER A 117 4.33 -0.03 -15.85
CA SER A 117 4.78 0.86 -14.77
C SER A 117 5.88 0.16 -13.97
N GLU A 118 7.09 0.72 -14.00
CA GLU A 118 8.33 0.20 -13.40
C GLU A 118 8.33 0.08 -11.85
N ASP A 119 7.18 0.25 -11.19
CA ASP A 119 7.03 0.09 -9.74
C ASP A 119 6.62 -1.36 -9.43
N SER A 120 7.40 -2.06 -8.61
CA SER A 120 7.36 -3.52 -8.37
C SER A 120 6.05 -4.10 -7.80
N ALA A 121 5.00 -3.30 -7.63
CA ALA A 121 3.72 -3.68 -7.03
C ALA A 121 2.93 -4.79 -7.78
N PRO A 122 2.88 -4.85 -9.12
CA PRO A 122 2.09 -5.88 -9.83
C PRO A 122 2.64 -7.29 -9.70
N ILE A 123 3.98 -7.44 -9.73
CA ILE A 123 4.64 -8.75 -9.62
C ILE A 123 4.47 -9.31 -8.21
N ILE A 124 4.60 -8.46 -7.19
CA ILE A 124 4.37 -8.85 -5.79
C ILE A 124 2.94 -9.36 -5.60
N LYS A 125 1.94 -8.68 -6.17
CA LYS A 125 0.54 -9.15 -6.14
C LYS A 125 0.36 -10.50 -6.83
N LEU A 126 0.98 -10.70 -8.00
CA LEU A 126 0.91 -11.97 -8.73
C LEU A 126 1.53 -13.13 -7.91
N VAL A 127 2.73 -12.91 -7.36
CA VAL A 127 3.43 -13.92 -6.54
C VAL A 127 2.64 -14.27 -5.28
N ASN A 128 2.07 -13.27 -4.60
CA ASN A 128 1.24 -13.50 -3.41
C ASN A 128 -0.05 -14.25 -3.74
N SER A 129 -0.69 -13.96 -4.88
CA SER A 129 -1.83 -14.74 -5.38
C SER A 129 -1.47 -16.21 -5.57
N LEU A 130 -0.32 -16.50 -6.18
CA LEU A 130 0.12 -17.87 -6.43
C LEU A 130 0.36 -18.63 -5.12
N PHE A 131 1.01 -18.01 -4.14
CA PHE A 131 1.22 -18.63 -2.83
C PHE A 131 -0.08 -18.88 -2.08
N PHE A 132 -1.01 -17.90 -2.09
CA PHE A 132 -2.31 -18.06 -1.45
C PHE A 132 -3.11 -19.24 -2.05
N GLN A 133 -3.12 -19.34 -3.38
CA GLN A 133 -3.78 -20.44 -4.09
C GLN A 133 -3.15 -21.80 -3.78
N ALA A 134 -1.82 -21.87 -3.68
CA ALA A 134 -1.12 -23.10 -3.35
C ALA A 134 -1.46 -23.59 -1.93
N LEU A 135 -1.52 -22.67 -0.95
CA LEU A 135 -1.93 -22.99 0.42
C LEU A 135 -3.40 -23.46 0.49
N GLN A 136 -4.31 -22.74 -0.17
CA GLN A 136 -5.74 -23.11 -0.24
C GLN A 136 -5.95 -24.50 -0.88
N LYS A 137 -5.23 -24.80 -1.96
CA LYS A 137 -5.32 -26.09 -2.66
C LYS A 137 -4.49 -27.19 -2.01
N GLY A 138 -3.75 -26.89 -0.94
CA GLY A 138 -2.83 -27.83 -0.29
C GLY A 138 -1.74 -28.33 -1.24
N ALA A 139 -1.35 -27.53 -2.22
CA ALA A 139 -0.34 -27.89 -3.20
C ALA A 139 1.04 -27.93 -2.53
N SER A 140 1.77 -29.03 -2.74
CA SER A 140 3.15 -29.17 -2.24
C SER A 140 4.17 -28.41 -3.08
N ASP A 141 3.85 -28.17 -4.36
CA ASP A 141 4.77 -27.61 -5.36
C ASP A 141 4.04 -26.62 -6.27
N ILE A 142 4.67 -25.47 -6.53
CA ILE A 142 4.25 -24.45 -7.50
C ILE A 142 5.28 -24.49 -8.63
N HIS A 143 4.86 -24.82 -9.85
CA HIS A 143 5.71 -24.88 -11.05
C HIS A 143 5.35 -23.76 -12.02
#